data_AF-A0A7C7A5B3-F1
#
_entry.id   AF-A0A7C7A5B3-F1
#
_cell.length_a   1.000
_cell.length_b   1.000
_cell.length_c   1.000
_cell.angle_alpha   90.00
_cell.angle_beta   90.00
_cell.angle_gamma   90.00
#
_symmetry.space_group_name_H-M   'P 1'
#
loop_
_entity.id
_entity.type
_entity.pdbx_description
1 polymer ?
#
loop_
_entity_poly.entity_id
_entity_poly.type
_entity_poly.pdbx_seq_one_letter_code
_entity_poly.pdbx_strand_id
1 'polypeptide(L)'
;MKDFNIPSEKACRDLLKALPHEAKNEFRALNKKLLALQAQNEKPREVMLDFDDTVCTVFGSQEGSACGYNPRYHGRPSFKEKVGIISGTHELLDLTLEAGNHHSNYNFIPFLESCIDTLPASWYIKRIRADHAFFDQKNFEYCEDMGYEYIVKAKMQKGVQKIIDYVNEHPKQYQWIPD
;
A
#
# COMPACT_ATOMS: atom_id res chain seq x y z
N MET A 1 6.54 31.28 13.89
CA MET A 1 7.01 30.24 12.97
C MET A 1 7.89 30.91 11.94
N LYS A 2 9.11 30.42 11.68
CA LYS A 2 9.93 30.97 10.59
C LYS A 2 9.20 30.69 9.27
N ASP A 3 9.06 31.71 8.42
CA ASP A 3 8.56 31.56 7.06
C ASP A 3 9.46 30.56 6.32
N PHE A 4 8.95 29.35 6.14
CA PHE A 4 9.66 28.32 5.38
C PHE A 4 9.49 28.67 3.91
N ASN A 5 10.56 29.16 3.28
CA ASN A 5 10.53 29.52 1.88
C ASN A 5 10.45 28.23 1.05
N ILE A 6 9.25 27.90 0.56
CA ILE A 6 9.02 26.66 -0.20
C ILE A 6 9.73 26.79 -1.55
N PRO A 7 10.51 25.77 -1.98
CA PRO A 7 11.16 25.81 -3.29
C PRO A 7 10.15 26.00 -4.43
N SER A 8 10.56 26.73 -5.48
CA SER A 8 9.73 26.87 -6.67
C SER A 8 9.60 25.54 -7.42
N GLU A 9 8.54 25.38 -8.21
CA GLU A 9 8.34 24.21 -9.08
C GLU A 9 9.56 23.94 -9.97
N LYS A 10 10.19 25.00 -10.51
CA LYS A 10 11.40 24.88 -11.32
C LYS A 10 12.55 24.29 -10.50
N ALA A 11 12.77 24.76 -9.28
CA ALA A 11 13.82 24.22 -8.42
C ALA A 11 13.59 22.74 -8.10
N CYS A 12 12.36 22.33 -7.77
CA CYS A 12 12.02 20.93 -7.55
C CYS A 12 12.25 20.07 -8.79
N ARG A 13 11.81 20.53 -9.96
CA ARG A 13 12.01 19.82 -11.24
C ARG A 13 13.49 19.67 -11.59
N ASP A 14 14.26 20.75 -11.44
CA ASP A 14 15.69 20.73 -11.76
C ASP A 14 16.44 19.79 -10.81
N LEU A 15 16.07 19.76 -9.52
CA LEU A 15 16.56 18.77 -8.56
C LEU A 15 16.23 17.34 -9.01
N LEU A 16 14.96 17.06 -9.30
CA LEU A 16 14.53 15.72 -9.73
C LEU A 16 15.26 15.26 -11.00
N LYS A 17 15.55 16.17 -11.93
CA LYS A 17 16.33 15.87 -13.15
C LYS A 17 17.82 15.64 -12.88
N ALA A 18 18.37 16.27 -11.85
CA ALA A 18 19.77 16.13 -11.48
C ALA A 18 20.06 14.86 -10.67
N LEU A 19 19.02 14.27 -10.06
CA LEU A 19 19.17 13.03 -9.29
C LEU A 19 19.53 11.85 -10.21
N PRO A 20 20.51 11.01 -9.83
CA PRO A 20 20.82 9.79 -10.58
C PRO A 20 19.67 8.80 -10.50
N HIS A 21 19.62 7.84 -11.43
CA HIS A 21 18.60 6.79 -11.43
C HIS A 21 18.55 5.99 -10.10
N GLU A 22 19.71 5.84 -9.46
CA GLU A 22 19.86 5.15 -8.17
C GLU A 22 19.31 5.94 -6.97
N ALA A 23 19.02 7.23 -7.11
CA ALA A 23 18.52 8.05 -6.00
C ALA A 23 17.24 7.48 -5.37
N LYS A 24 16.40 6.80 -6.16
CA LYS A 24 15.21 6.10 -5.65
C LYS A 24 15.57 5.03 -4.60
N ASN A 25 16.66 4.30 -4.83
CA ASN A 25 17.14 3.23 -3.95
C ASN A 25 17.79 3.84 -2.70
N GLU A 26 18.51 4.96 -2.86
CA GLU A 26 19.07 5.72 -1.73
C GLU A 26 17.98 6.29 -0.83
N PHE A 27 16.89 6.84 -1.38
CA PHE A 27 15.75 7.31 -0.58
C PHE A 27 15.06 6.17 0.18
N ARG A 28 14.88 5.00 -0.45
CA ARG A 28 14.35 3.81 0.25
C ARG A 28 15.27 3.36 1.38
N ALA A 29 16.58 3.31 1.14
CA ALA A 29 17.56 2.95 2.17
C ALA A 29 17.57 3.96 3.32
N LEU A 30 17.46 5.26 3.01
CA LEU A 30 17.34 6.32 4.00
C LEU A 30 16.06 6.16 4.83
N ASN A 31 14.91 5.93 4.19
CA ASN A 31 13.65 5.69 4.87
C ASN A 31 13.75 4.51 5.84
N LYS A 32 14.26 3.37 5.38
CA LYS A 32 14.50 2.18 6.22
C LYS A 32 15.39 2.49 7.43
N LYS A 33 16.44 3.29 7.24
CA LYS A 33 17.31 3.74 8.33
C LYS A 33 16.60 4.66 9.33
N LEU A 34 15.74 5.56 8.85
CA LEU A 34 14.96 6.44 9.72
C LEU A 34 13.97 5.64 10.57
N LEU A 35 13.27 4.67 9.98
CA LEU A 35 12.39 3.77 10.73
C LEU A 35 13.16 2.94 11.77
N ALA A 36 14.34 2.44 11.41
CA ALA A 36 15.19 1.71 12.36
C ALA A 36 15.64 2.60 13.54
N LEU A 37 15.97 3.87 13.29
CA LEU A 37 16.30 4.83 14.35
C LEU A 37 15.10 5.15 15.23
N GLN A 38 13.90 5.29 14.65
CA GLN A 38 12.68 5.45 15.41
C GLN A 38 12.46 4.24 16.34
N ALA A 39 12.55 3.03 15.80
CA ALA A 39 12.36 1.79 16.52
C ALA A 39 13.33 1.58 17.70
N GLN A 40 14.55 2.12 17.63
CA GLN A 40 15.51 2.08 18.74
C GLN A 40 15.08 2.90 19.95
N ASN A 41 14.20 3.88 19.77
CA ASN A 41 13.74 4.79 20.80
C ASN A 41 12.36 4.40 21.37
N GLU A 42 11.82 3.25 20.98
CA GLU A 42 10.55 2.73 21.46
C GLU A 42 10.66 1.27 21.91
N LYS A 43 9.64 0.80 22.62
CA LYS A 43 9.51 -0.62 22.93
C LYS A 43 9.15 -1.39 21.65
N PRO A 44 9.40 -2.70 21.59
CA PRO A 44 8.89 -3.51 20.50
C PRO A 44 7.40 -3.28 20.28
N ARG A 45 7.01 -3.16 19.01
CA ARG A 45 5.72 -2.62 18.60
C ARG A 45 4.98 -3.63 17.75
N GLU A 46 3.72 -3.87 18.08
CA GLU A 46 2.80 -4.58 17.19
C GLU A 46 2.24 -3.58 16.17
N VAL A 47 2.29 -3.91 14.88
CA VAL A 47 1.87 -3.02 13.79
C VAL A 47 0.80 -3.66 12.93
N MET A 48 -0.05 -2.80 12.36
CA MET A 48 -0.98 -3.17 11.29
C MET A 48 -0.58 -2.42 10.03
N LEU A 49 -0.60 -3.10 8.88
CA LEU A 49 -0.21 -2.51 7.60
C LEU A 49 -1.46 -2.15 6.80
N ASP A 50 -1.49 -0.94 6.26
CA ASP A 50 -2.55 -0.47 5.36
C ASP A 50 -2.02 -0.37 3.94
N PHE A 51 -2.79 -0.94 3.00
CA PHE A 51 -2.52 -0.88 1.57
C PHE A 51 -3.66 -0.22 0.82
N ASP A 52 -3.30 0.75 -0.01
CA ASP A 52 -4.20 1.43 -0.94
C ASP A 52 -3.50 1.67 -2.27
N ASP A 53 -4.27 1.98 -3.30
CA ASP A 53 -3.74 2.39 -4.57
C ASP A 53 -4.44 3.64 -5.12
N THR A 54 -3.70 4.43 -5.90
CA THR A 54 -4.21 5.67 -6.49
C THR A 54 -3.82 5.77 -7.96
N VAL A 55 -4.64 6.50 -8.73
CA VAL A 55 -4.43 6.70 -10.16
C VAL A 55 -3.87 8.09 -10.40
N CYS A 56 -2.61 8.15 -10.83
CA CYS A 56 -1.93 9.40 -11.19
C CYS A 56 -2.12 9.67 -12.68
N THR A 57 -3.07 10.54 -13.02
CA THR A 57 -3.33 10.91 -14.42
C THR A 57 -2.18 11.73 -14.98
N VAL A 58 -1.76 11.44 -16.21
CA VAL A 58 -0.79 12.26 -16.92
C VAL A 58 -1.40 12.88 -18.17
N PHE A 59 -0.94 14.09 -18.49
CA PHE A 59 -1.34 14.82 -19.68
C PHE A 59 -0.13 14.86 -20.62
N GLY A 60 -0.09 13.92 -21.57
CA GLY A 60 1.02 13.74 -22.50
C GLY A 60 1.33 12.28 -22.76
N SER A 61 2.58 12.02 -23.16
CA SER A 61 3.08 10.69 -23.51
C SER A 61 4.30 10.34 -22.64
N GLN A 62 4.09 10.31 -21.32
CA GLN A 62 5.12 9.94 -20.36
C GLN A 62 5.43 8.45 -20.47
N GLU A 63 6.72 8.11 -20.49
CA GLU A 63 7.19 6.72 -20.54
C GLU A 63 6.62 5.89 -19.38
N GLY A 64 6.21 4.66 -19.66
CA GLY A 64 5.62 3.75 -18.68
C GLY A 64 4.17 4.03 -18.29
N SER A 65 3.58 5.16 -18.73
CA SER A 65 2.15 5.41 -18.55
C SER A 65 1.30 4.59 -19.50
N ALA A 66 0.11 4.20 -19.08
CA ALA A 66 -0.82 3.42 -19.89
C ALA A 66 -2.28 3.80 -19.60
N CYS A 67 -3.15 3.61 -20.57
CA CYS A 67 -4.59 3.83 -20.39
C CYS A 67 -5.21 2.64 -19.62
N GLY A 68 -5.67 2.90 -18.41
CA GLY A 68 -6.41 1.93 -17.60
C GLY A 68 -7.65 2.53 -16.96
N TYR A 69 -8.11 1.91 -15.88
CA TYR A 69 -9.22 2.45 -15.11
C TYR A 69 -8.82 3.77 -14.47
N ASN A 70 -9.52 4.83 -14.84
CA ASN A 70 -9.37 6.16 -14.26
C ASN A 70 -10.76 6.78 -14.07
N PRO A 71 -11.27 6.88 -12.84
CA PRO A 71 -12.64 7.34 -12.59
C PRO A 71 -12.84 8.84 -12.90
N ARG A 72 -11.75 9.62 -12.89
CA ARG A 72 -11.81 11.09 -13.08
C ARG A 72 -11.53 11.50 -14.52
N TYR A 73 -10.62 10.82 -15.21
CA TYR A 73 -10.17 11.14 -16.56
C TYR A 73 -10.18 9.88 -17.46
N HIS A 74 -11.36 9.45 -17.87
CA HIS A 74 -11.54 8.26 -18.70
C HIS A 74 -10.74 8.31 -20.02
N GLY A 75 -10.10 7.19 -20.37
CA GLY A 75 -9.34 7.05 -21.61
C GLY A 75 -8.02 7.82 -21.66
N ARG A 76 -7.59 8.43 -20.55
CA ARG A 76 -6.29 9.10 -20.45
C ARG A 76 -5.21 8.16 -19.92
N PRO A 77 -3.96 8.27 -20.40
CA PRO A 77 -2.84 7.58 -19.79
C PRO A 77 -2.69 7.98 -18.32
N SER A 78 -2.31 7.02 -17.50
CA SER A 78 -2.04 7.23 -16.09
C SER A 78 -0.95 6.28 -15.61
N PHE A 79 -0.50 6.52 -14.39
CA PHE A 79 0.18 5.53 -13.56
C PHE A 79 -0.78 5.02 -12.48
N LYS A 80 -0.48 3.83 -11.97
CA LYS A 80 -1.08 3.25 -10.76
C LYS A 80 -0.01 3.27 -9.68
N GLU A 81 -0.26 3.99 -8.60
CA GLU A 81 0.63 4.05 -7.45
C GLU A 81 0.05 3.17 -6.35
N LYS A 82 0.84 2.23 -5.80
CA LYS A 82 0.48 1.50 -4.58
C LYS A 82 1.29 2.03 -3.43
N VAL A 83 0.68 2.11 -2.26
CA VAL A 83 1.32 2.65 -1.05
C VAL A 83 1.07 1.70 0.11
N GLY A 84 2.13 1.37 0.85
CA GLY A 84 2.09 0.58 2.07
C GLY A 84 2.54 1.42 3.26
N ILE A 85 1.68 1.54 4.28
CA ILE A 85 1.96 2.34 5.48
C ILE A 85 1.61 1.58 6.76
N ILE A 86 2.13 2.04 7.89
CA ILE A 86 1.66 1.60 9.21
C ILE A 86 0.33 2.32 9.55
N SER A 87 -0.68 1.55 9.94
CA SER A 87 -1.97 2.07 10.38
C SER A 87 -1.83 2.93 11.64
N GLY A 88 -2.43 4.13 11.62
CA GLY A 88 -2.54 5.04 12.78
C GLY A 88 -1.36 5.99 12.96
N THR A 89 -0.16 5.60 12.53
CA THR A 89 1.06 6.43 12.61
C THR A 89 1.58 6.86 11.23
N HIS A 90 1.12 6.21 10.16
CA HIS A 90 1.34 6.58 8.77
C HIS A 90 2.82 6.63 8.34
N GLU A 91 3.70 5.88 9.00
CA GLU A 91 5.05 5.67 8.48
C GLU A 91 4.97 4.92 7.15
N LEU A 92 5.66 5.47 6.15
CA LEU A 92 5.77 4.89 4.82
C LEU A 92 6.71 3.69 4.85
N LEU A 93 6.24 2.53 4.40
CA LEU A 93 7.07 1.35 4.21
C LEU A 93 7.65 1.34 2.81
N ASP A 94 6.79 1.30 1.79
CA ASP A 94 7.21 1.38 0.39
C ASP A 94 6.09 1.93 -0.49
N LEU A 95 6.47 2.26 -1.73
CA LEU A 95 5.56 2.65 -2.80
C LEU A 95 6.05 2.12 -4.15
N THR A 96 5.10 1.82 -5.03
CA THR A 96 5.38 1.46 -6.42
C THR A 96 4.73 2.44 -7.37
N LEU A 97 5.38 2.69 -8.50
CA LEU A 97 4.78 3.41 -9.62
C LEU A 97 4.69 2.44 -10.80
N GLU A 98 3.47 2.14 -11.21
CA GLU A 98 3.18 1.16 -12.25
C GLU A 98 2.38 1.76 -13.40
N ALA A 99 2.32 1.05 -14.52
CA ALA A 99 1.49 1.44 -15.64
C ALA A 99 0.01 1.52 -15.23
N GLY A 100 -0.71 2.54 -15.72
CA GLY A 100 -2.08 2.82 -15.30
C GLY A 100 -3.11 1.75 -15.65
N ASN A 101 -2.77 0.81 -16.54
CA ASN A 101 -3.59 -0.35 -16.88
C ASN A 101 -3.39 -1.55 -15.94
N HIS A 102 -2.42 -1.50 -15.04
CA HIS A 102 -2.30 -2.51 -14.00
C HIS A 102 -3.41 -2.34 -12.94
N HIS A 103 -3.96 -3.48 -12.52
CA HIS A 103 -4.93 -3.54 -11.42
C HIS A 103 -4.20 -3.61 -10.08
N SER A 104 -4.92 -3.38 -8.98
CA SER A 104 -4.37 -3.32 -7.61
C SER A 104 -3.63 -4.59 -7.19
N ASN A 105 -4.09 -5.77 -7.60
CA ASN A 105 -3.38 -7.04 -7.31
C ASN A 105 -2.14 -7.31 -8.18
N TYR A 106 -1.85 -6.51 -9.21
CA TYR A 106 -0.70 -6.75 -10.07
C TYR A 106 0.57 -6.61 -9.23
N ASN A 107 1.35 -7.69 -9.11
CA ASN A 107 2.56 -7.75 -8.27
C ASN A 107 2.36 -7.30 -6.82
N PHE A 108 1.17 -7.50 -6.24
CA PHE A 108 0.91 -7.09 -4.86
C PHE A 108 1.74 -7.86 -3.82
N ILE A 109 1.91 -9.19 -3.95
CA ILE A 109 2.71 -9.97 -3.00
C ILE A 109 4.19 -9.51 -2.96
N PRO A 110 4.90 -9.37 -4.09
CA PRO A 110 6.25 -8.79 -4.07
C PRO A 110 6.32 -7.39 -3.45
N PHE A 111 5.29 -6.57 -3.64
CA PHE A 111 5.20 -5.25 -3.03
C PHE A 111 4.99 -5.31 -1.50
N LEU A 112 4.10 -6.20 -1.05
CA LEU A 112 3.88 -6.49 0.36
C LEU A 112 5.19 -6.96 1.01
N GLU A 113 5.90 -7.91 0.39
CA GLU A 113 7.20 -8.39 0.86
C GLU A 113 8.22 -7.23 1.00
N SER A 114 8.28 -6.32 0.03
CA SER A 114 9.14 -5.13 0.11
C SER A 114 8.78 -4.21 1.29
N CYS A 115 7.48 -4.07 1.59
CA CYS A 115 7.02 -3.33 2.76
C CYS A 115 7.43 -4.02 4.06
N ILE A 116 7.28 -5.35 4.13
CA ILE A 116 7.68 -6.17 5.28
C ILE A 116 9.19 -6.06 5.51
N ASP A 117 9.99 -6.16 4.43
CA ASP A 117 11.44 -6.02 4.48
C ASP A 117 11.89 -4.65 4.99
N THR A 118 11.07 -3.62 4.82
CA THR A 118 11.36 -2.26 5.30
C THR A 118 11.11 -2.10 6.81
N LEU A 119 10.34 -2.99 7.43
CA LEU A 119 10.06 -2.92 8.85
C LEU A 119 11.34 -3.12 9.71
N PRO A 120 11.51 -2.32 10.77
CA PRO A 120 12.46 -2.61 11.83
C PRO A 120 12.18 -3.97 12.49
N ALA A 121 13.23 -4.70 12.88
CA ALA A 121 13.11 -6.04 13.47
C ALA A 121 12.32 -6.09 14.79
N SER A 122 12.19 -4.97 15.49
CA SER A 122 11.39 -4.86 16.73
C SER A 122 9.90 -4.57 16.47
N TRP A 123 9.49 -4.42 15.21
CA TRP A 123 8.11 -4.19 14.81
C TRP A 123 7.52 -5.48 14.23
N TYR A 124 6.46 -6.00 14.84
CA TYR A 124 5.84 -7.27 14.45
C TYR A 124 4.49 -7.02 13.80
N ILE A 125 4.26 -7.67 12.66
CA ILE A 125 3.01 -7.54 11.93
C ILE A 125 1.94 -8.38 12.64
N LYS A 126 0.88 -7.72 13.10
CA LYS A 126 -0.34 -8.38 13.54
C LYS A 126 -1.27 -8.64 12.36
N ARG A 127 -1.49 -7.58 11.58
CA ARG A 127 -2.61 -7.51 10.65
C ARG A 127 -2.29 -6.75 9.38
N ILE A 128 -2.83 -7.22 8.27
CA ILE A 128 -2.82 -6.53 6.98
C ILE A 128 -4.24 -6.05 6.66
N ARG A 129 -4.40 -4.78 6.30
CA ARG A 129 -5.67 -4.22 5.85
C ARG A 129 -5.53 -3.71 4.44
N ALA A 130 -6.53 -4.01 3.63
CA ALA A 130 -6.58 -3.53 2.27
C ALA A 130 -8.02 -3.27 1.83
N ASP A 131 -8.14 -2.39 0.84
CA ASP A 131 -9.41 -2.10 0.20
C ASP A 131 -9.86 -3.30 -0.67
N HIS A 132 -11.06 -3.16 -1.25
CA HIS A 132 -11.68 -4.24 -2.00
C HIS A 132 -11.01 -4.57 -3.34
N ALA A 133 -10.15 -3.71 -3.85
CA ALA A 133 -9.41 -3.96 -5.06
C ALA A 133 -8.27 -4.98 -4.83
N PHE A 134 -7.90 -5.22 -3.57
CA PHE A 134 -6.95 -6.25 -3.13
C PHE A 134 -7.62 -7.56 -2.69
N PHE A 135 -8.93 -7.71 -2.91
CA PHE A 135 -9.67 -8.93 -2.57
C PHE A 135 -9.31 -10.06 -3.55
N ASP A 136 -8.29 -10.83 -3.22
CA ASP A 136 -7.76 -11.94 -4.02
C ASP A 136 -7.33 -13.12 -3.14
N GLN A 137 -7.61 -14.34 -3.59
CA GLN A 137 -7.33 -15.58 -2.85
C GLN A 137 -5.84 -15.71 -2.52
N LYS A 138 -4.94 -15.34 -3.43
CA LYS A 138 -3.49 -15.46 -3.21
C LYS A 138 -3.01 -14.56 -2.07
N ASN A 139 -3.67 -13.43 -1.87
CA ASN A 139 -3.35 -12.51 -0.78
C ASN A 139 -3.75 -13.10 0.57
N PHE A 140 -4.90 -13.79 0.62
CA PHE A 140 -5.36 -14.47 1.83
C PHE A 140 -4.46 -15.65 2.18
N GLU A 141 -4.14 -16.50 1.19
CA GLU A 141 -3.21 -17.63 1.35
C GLU A 141 -1.86 -17.15 1.88
N TYR A 142 -1.31 -16.06 1.33
CA TYR A 142 -0.06 -15.48 1.83
C TYR A 142 -0.16 -15.04 3.29
N CYS A 143 -1.25 -14.35 3.67
CA CYS A 143 -1.43 -13.93 5.07
C CYS A 143 -1.56 -15.14 6.00
N GLU A 144 -2.31 -16.16 5.60
CA GLU A 144 -2.52 -17.39 6.37
C GLU A 144 -1.22 -18.19 6.56
N ASP A 145 -0.44 -18.37 5.48
CA ASP A 145 0.86 -19.05 5.51
C ASP A 145 1.86 -18.33 6.42
N MET A 146 1.81 -16.99 6.46
CA MET A 146 2.67 -16.16 7.31
C MET A 146 2.12 -15.97 8.73
N GLY A 147 0.89 -16.40 9.02
CA GLY A 147 0.23 -16.21 10.31
C GLY A 147 -0.21 -14.76 10.59
N TYR A 148 -0.38 -13.94 9.55
CA TYR A 148 -0.90 -12.57 9.67
C TYR A 148 -2.42 -12.57 9.65
N GLU A 149 -3.03 -11.81 10.56
CA GLU A 149 -4.44 -11.48 10.44
C GLU A 149 -4.68 -10.60 9.20
N TYR A 150 -5.88 -10.63 8.64
CA TYR A 150 -6.21 -9.73 7.53
C TYR A 150 -7.64 -9.20 7.60
N ILE A 151 -7.81 -7.96 7.15
CA ILE A 151 -9.12 -7.34 6.94
C ILE A 151 -9.12 -6.75 5.54
N VAL A 152 -9.83 -7.41 4.63
CA VAL A 152 -9.97 -6.95 3.25
C VAL A 152 -11.45 -6.78 2.92
N LYS A 153 -11.81 -5.61 2.40
CA LYS A 153 -13.20 -5.32 2.06
C LYS A 153 -13.66 -6.21 0.91
N ALA A 154 -14.74 -6.98 1.07
CA ALA A 154 -15.31 -7.75 -0.02
C ALA A 154 -16.30 -6.90 -0.85
N LYS A 155 -16.31 -7.07 -2.18
CA LYS A 155 -17.46 -6.63 -3.00
C LYS A 155 -18.66 -7.56 -2.71
N MET A 156 -19.85 -7.00 -2.57
CA MET A 156 -21.09 -7.75 -2.34
C MET A 156 -21.55 -8.50 -3.61
N GLN A 157 -20.81 -9.53 -3.98
CA GLN A 157 -21.16 -10.45 -5.07
C GLN A 157 -22.17 -11.49 -4.59
N LYS A 158 -22.89 -12.13 -5.51
CA LYS A 158 -23.88 -13.16 -5.15
C LYS A 158 -23.29 -14.31 -4.31
N GLY A 159 -22.03 -14.69 -4.55
CA GLY A 159 -21.35 -15.70 -3.76
C GLY A 159 -21.11 -15.25 -2.31
N VAL A 160 -20.56 -14.05 -2.13
CA VAL A 160 -20.35 -13.43 -0.82
C VAL A 160 -21.67 -13.27 -0.06
N GLN A 161 -22.73 -12.84 -0.75
CA GLN A 161 -24.05 -12.71 -0.14
C GLN A 161 -24.57 -14.04 0.42
N LYS A 162 -24.47 -15.14 -0.35
CA LYS A 162 -24.84 -16.47 0.13
C LYS A 162 -24.04 -16.91 1.36
N ILE A 163 -22.75 -16.58 1.41
CA ILE A 163 -21.90 -16.89 2.57
C ILE A 163 -22.36 -16.09 3.79
N ILE A 164 -22.62 -14.79 3.62
CA ILE A 164 -23.15 -13.93 4.69
C ILE A 164 -24.48 -14.47 5.21
N ASP A 165 -25.41 -14.82 4.32
CA ASP A 165 -26.71 -15.38 4.69
C ASP A 165 -26.52 -16.68 5.50
N TYR A 166 -25.65 -17.58 5.04
CA TYR A 166 -25.32 -18.83 5.75
C TYR A 166 -24.71 -18.58 7.13
N VAL A 167 -23.77 -17.64 7.25
CA VAL A 167 -23.14 -17.26 8.53
C VAL A 167 -24.18 -16.71 9.50
N ASN A 168 -25.09 -15.86 9.03
CA ASN A 168 -26.17 -15.27 9.83
C ASN A 168 -27.19 -16.33 10.30
N GLU A 169 -27.43 -17.38 9.51
CA GLU A 169 -28.25 -18.53 9.91
C GLU A 169 -27.56 -19.42 10.95
N HIS A 170 -26.23 -19.37 11.05
CA HIS A 170 -25.41 -20.23 11.92
C HIS A 170 -24.50 -19.43 12.89
N PRO A 171 -25.03 -18.48 13.68
CA PRO A 171 -24.23 -17.52 14.45
C PRO A 171 -23.36 -18.18 15.54
N LYS A 172 -23.72 -19.40 15.99
CA LYS A 172 -22.94 -20.16 16.96
C LYS A 172 -21.61 -20.70 16.39
N GLN A 173 -21.53 -20.89 15.07
CA GLN A 173 -20.33 -21.42 14.40
C GLN A 173 -19.33 -20.31 14.05
N TYR A 174 -19.82 -19.08 13.92
CA TYR A 174 -19.06 -17.91 13.49
C TYR A 174 -19.19 -16.78 14.50
N GLN A 175 -18.81 -17.06 15.75
CA GLN A 175 -18.78 -16.01 16.76
C GLN A 175 -17.74 -14.96 16.40
N TRP A 176 -18.21 -13.75 16.08
CA TRP A 176 -17.35 -12.61 15.93
C TRP A 176 -17.10 -11.97 17.30
N ILE A 177 -15.82 -11.91 17.68
CA ILE A 177 -15.36 -11.21 18.87
C ILE A 177 -14.65 -9.96 18.37
N PRO A 178 -15.24 -8.76 18.53
CA PRO A 178 -14.54 -7.52 18.23
C PRO A 178 -13.28 -7.41 19.10
N ASP A 179 -12.19 -6.92 18.50
CA ASP A 179 -11.04 -6.41 19.25
C ASP A 179 -11.33 -5.04 19.88
#